data_AF-A0A1S3YFJ0-F1
#
_entry.id   AF-A0A1S3YFJ0-F1
#
_cell.length_a   1.000
_cell.length_b   1.000
_cell.length_c   1.000
_cell.angle_alpha   90.00
_cell.angle_beta   90.00
_cell.angle_gamma   90.00
#
_symmetry.space_group_name_H-M   'P 1'
#
loop_
_entity.id
_entity.type
_entity.pdbx_description
1 polymer ?
#
loop_
_entity_poly.entity_id
_entity_poly.type
_entity_poly.pdbx_seq_one_letter_code
_entity_poly.pdbx_strand_id
1 'polypeptide(L)'
;MPIPKNAAWVVRKILESRKLIGDVQGIQGNLLNRLDQLQNDNSFSIRKLYRLQFPQLPKVPWKGIVLQPRLHPRFKFILWLALQRRLATVDRLLKFGVQIDQQCAFCKLAGETFDHLFFECYVTKEVWSRLLIWLGHCRPIQDWQREVEWISHYATRKSGQWEIVTCVFGMMVYTIWRDRNKVRFQGGAVNVNSICREITIHIHTRGQEIQHWQGALSILNRYP
;
A
#
# COMPACT_ATOMS: atom_id res chain seq x y z
N MET A 1 26.08 -37.49 11.97
CA MET A 1 25.31 -38.72 12.28
C MET A 1 24.41 -39.10 11.10
N PRO A 2 24.51 -40.32 10.54
CA PRO A 2 23.60 -40.80 9.51
C PRO A 2 22.17 -40.97 10.06
N ILE A 3 21.16 -40.77 9.22
CA ILE A 3 19.76 -40.95 9.62
C ILE A 3 19.47 -42.46 9.74
N PRO A 4 18.98 -42.96 10.88
CA PRO A 4 18.70 -44.38 11.04
C PRO A 4 17.64 -44.85 10.06
N LYS A 5 17.94 -45.90 9.27
CA LYS A 5 17.00 -46.45 8.29
C LYS A 5 15.75 -47.07 8.93
N ASN A 6 15.91 -47.59 10.15
CA ASN A 6 14.86 -48.28 10.90
C ASN A 6 13.98 -47.33 11.73
N ALA A 7 14.24 -46.02 11.70
CA ALA A 7 13.40 -45.04 12.41
C ALA A 7 12.08 -44.83 11.68
N ALA A 8 11.03 -44.50 12.45
CA ALA A 8 9.73 -44.11 11.91
C ALA A 8 9.87 -42.94 10.91
N TRP A 9 9.01 -42.91 9.88
CA TRP A 9 9.07 -41.91 8.81
C TRP A 9 9.12 -40.46 9.33
N VAL A 10 8.31 -40.14 10.34
CA VAL A 10 8.27 -38.79 10.96
C VAL A 10 9.61 -38.41 11.58
N VAL A 11 10.25 -39.34 12.30
CA VAL A 11 11.56 -39.13 12.93
C VAL A 11 12.63 -38.89 11.87
N ARG A 12 12.59 -39.67 10.78
CA ARG A 12 13.49 -39.47 9.64
C ARG A 12 13.32 -38.08 9.03
N LYS A 13 12.07 -37.61 8.84
CA LYS A 13 11.78 -36.27 8.33
C LYS A 13 12.28 -35.15 9.25
N ILE A 14 12.08 -35.29 10.56
CA ILE A 14 12.62 -34.33 11.55
C ILE A 14 14.14 -34.26 11.46
N LEU A 15 14.82 -35.40 11.38
CA LEU A 15 16.28 -35.44 11.26
C LEU A 15 16.78 -34.89 9.90
N GLU A 16 16.01 -35.06 8.83
CA GLU A 16 16.30 -34.48 7.51
C GLU A 16 16.23 -32.94 7.52
N SER A 17 15.31 -32.36 8.30
CA SER A 17 15.13 -30.91 8.43
C SER A 17 16.38 -30.18 8.95
N ARG A 18 17.35 -30.88 9.55
CA ARG A 18 18.64 -30.29 9.93
C ARG A 18 19.41 -29.69 8.74
N LYS A 19 19.17 -30.20 7.51
CA LYS A 19 19.74 -29.64 6.28
C LYS A 19 19.30 -28.19 6.08
N LEU A 20 18.02 -27.90 6.35
CA LEU A 20 17.47 -26.54 6.27
C LEU A 20 18.21 -25.56 7.20
N ILE A 21 18.72 -26.05 8.34
CA ILE A 21 19.51 -25.24 9.29
C ILE A 21 20.96 -25.09 8.79
N GLY A 22 21.50 -26.12 8.14
CA GLY A 22 22.81 -26.08 7.49
C GLY A 22 22.89 -25.10 6.32
N ASP A 23 21.79 -24.96 5.58
CA ASP A 23 21.72 -24.11 4.39
C ASP A 23 21.39 -22.63 4.71
N VAL A 24 21.03 -22.33 5.96
CA VAL A 24 20.76 -20.94 6.39
C VAL A 24 22.03 -20.10 6.30
N GLN A 25 21.93 -19.00 5.57
CA GLN A 25 22.96 -17.98 5.47
C GLN A 25 22.93 -17.04 6.68
N GLY A 26 24.10 -16.52 7.10
CA GLY A 26 24.19 -15.58 8.22
C GLY A 26 24.42 -16.19 9.59
N ILE A 27 24.45 -17.53 9.72
CA ILE A 27 24.93 -18.22 10.92
C ILE A 27 26.19 -19.01 10.59
N GLN A 28 27.24 -18.84 11.40
CA GLN A 28 28.48 -19.61 11.29
C GLN A 28 28.59 -20.68 12.38
N GLY A 29 29.37 -21.73 12.10
CA GLY A 29 29.63 -22.83 13.03
C GLY A 29 28.91 -24.13 12.68
N ASN A 30 29.18 -25.15 13.51
CA ASN A 30 28.59 -26.48 13.40
C ASN A 30 27.08 -26.46 13.71
N LEU A 31 26.38 -27.58 13.49
CA LEU A 31 24.92 -27.67 13.69
C LEU A 31 24.49 -27.29 15.12
N LEU A 32 25.28 -27.61 16.15
CA LEU A 32 24.97 -27.30 17.54
C LEU A 32 25.03 -25.79 17.80
N ASN A 33 26.09 -25.12 17.33
CA ASN A 33 26.24 -23.68 17.43
C ASN A 33 25.12 -22.94 16.67
N ARG A 34 24.67 -23.51 15.54
CA ARG A 34 23.54 -22.96 14.78
C ARG A 34 22.22 -23.12 15.52
N LEU A 35 21.99 -24.28 16.15
CA LEU A 35 20.79 -24.54 16.93
C LEU A 35 20.71 -23.61 18.15
N ASP A 36 21.83 -23.39 18.84
CA ASP A 36 21.92 -22.50 20.01
C ASP A 36 21.54 -21.06 19.66
N GLN A 37 22.07 -20.53 18.55
CA GLN A 37 21.72 -19.19 18.06
C GLN A 37 20.24 -19.03 17.66
N LEU A 38 19.57 -20.15 17.33
CA LEU A 38 18.16 -20.21 17.00
C LEU A 38 17.25 -20.38 18.22
N GLN A 39 17.76 -20.43 19.44
CA GLN A 39 16.95 -20.55 20.65
C GLN A 39 16.48 -19.19 21.20
N ASN A 40 15.32 -19.18 21.84
CA ASN A 40 14.86 -18.15 22.79
C ASN A 40 14.46 -18.87 24.07
N ASP A 41 15.00 -18.47 25.23
CA ASP A 41 14.68 -19.05 26.54
C ASP A 41 14.74 -20.59 26.55
N ASN A 42 15.85 -21.15 26.07
CA ASN A 42 16.11 -22.60 25.92
C ASN A 42 15.14 -23.34 24.98
N SER A 43 14.29 -22.63 24.23
CA SER A 43 13.36 -23.21 23.26
C SER A 43 13.73 -22.83 21.83
N PHE A 44 13.60 -23.76 20.89
CA PHE A 44 13.88 -23.47 19.48
C PHE A 44 12.88 -22.44 18.91
N SER A 45 13.40 -21.36 18.33
CA SER A 45 12.60 -20.28 17.77
C SER A 45 12.44 -20.43 16.26
N ILE A 46 11.30 -20.97 15.84
CA ILE A 46 10.91 -21.02 14.41
C ILE A 46 10.95 -19.61 13.80
N ARG A 47 10.58 -18.57 14.57
CA ARG A 47 10.60 -17.17 14.12
C ARG A 47 12.01 -16.70 13.73
N LYS A 48 13.05 -17.09 14.49
CA LYS A 48 14.44 -16.75 14.18
C LYS A 48 14.90 -17.45 12.90
N LEU A 49 14.65 -18.75 12.80
CA LEU A 49 14.98 -19.54 11.61
C LEU A 49 14.31 -18.94 10.37
N TYR A 50 13.00 -18.67 10.45
CA TYR A 50 12.23 -18.08 9.36
C TYR A 50 12.85 -16.74 8.93
N ARG A 51 13.13 -15.83 9.87
CA ARG A 51 13.74 -14.52 9.53
C ARG A 51 15.08 -14.65 8.80
N LEU A 52 15.90 -15.63 9.15
CA LEU A 52 17.21 -15.82 8.51
C LEU A 52 17.11 -16.46 7.12
N GLN A 53 16.04 -17.19 6.84
CA GLN A 53 15.78 -17.76 5.51
C GLN A 53 15.32 -16.71 4.49
N PHE A 54 14.73 -15.60 4.94
CA PHE A 54 14.29 -14.53 4.05
C PHE A 54 15.30 -13.39 3.98
N PRO A 55 15.55 -12.83 2.78
CA PRO A 55 16.38 -11.65 2.64
C PRO A 55 15.78 -10.50 3.46
N GLN A 56 16.61 -9.87 4.28
CA GLN A 56 16.21 -8.69 5.05
C GLN A 56 16.11 -7.49 4.10
N LEU A 57 14.94 -7.32 3.50
CA LEU A 57 14.66 -6.21 2.59
C LEU A 57 14.53 -4.89 3.35
N PRO A 58 14.89 -3.75 2.72
CA PRO A 58 14.71 -2.44 3.34
C PRO A 58 13.24 -2.22 3.69
N LYS A 59 13.00 -1.65 4.88
CA LYS A 59 11.66 -1.30 5.33
C LYS A 59 11.13 -0.15 4.48
N VAL A 60 9.96 -0.33 3.90
CA VAL A 60 9.28 0.73 3.14
C VAL A 60 8.57 1.70 4.10
N PRO A 61 8.68 3.03 3.87
CA PRO A 61 8.07 4.03 4.75
C PRO A 61 6.54 3.98 4.69
N TRP A 62 5.97 3.64 3.54
CA TRP A 62 4.53 3.60 3.28
C TRP A 62 3.80 2.35 3.78
N LYS A 63 4.47 1.50 4.57
CA LYS A 63 3.87 0.29 5.14
C LYS A 63 2.57 0.59 5.91
N GLY A 64 2.54 1.69 6.67
CA GLY A 64 1.36 2.09 7.45
C GLY A 64 0.13 2.36 6.58
N ILE A 65 0.34 2.98 5.41
CA ILE A 65 -0.72 3.31 4.45
C ILE A 65 -1.36 2.02 3.90
N VAL A 66 -0.53 1.11 3.38
CA VAL A 66 -1.03 -0.13 2.76
C VAL A 66 -1.63 -1.07 3.80
N LEU A 67 -1.08 -1.11 5.01
CA LEU A 67 -1.59 -2.00 6.05
C LEU A 67 -2.77 -1.44 6.84
N GLN A 68 -3.25 -0.23 6.52
CA GLN A 68 -4.43 0.37 7.14
C GLN A 68 -5.63 -0.61 7.13
N PRO A 69 -6.07 -1.13 8.29
CA PRO A 69 -7.12 -2.15 8.34
C PRO A 69 -8.46 -1.69 7.77
N ARG A 70 -8.78 -0.40 7.91
CA ARG A 70 -10.05 0.19 7.47
C ARG A 70 -10.10 0.48 5.96
N LEU A 71 -8.96 0.46 5.27
CA LEU A 71 -8.91 0.66 3.83
C LEU A 71 -9.39 -0.60 3.09
N HIS A 72 -10.43 -0.44 2.27
CA HIS A 72 -11.02 -1.55 1.50
C HIS A 72 -9.96 -2.26 0.63
N PRO A 73 -9.96 -3.61 0.56
CA PRO A 73 -9.00 -4.38 -0.24
C PRO A 73 -8.81 -3.91 -1.70
N ARG A 74 -9.90 -3.58 -2.41
CA ARG A 74 -9.82 -3.06 -3.79
C ARG A 74 -9.02 -1.75 -3.91
N PHE A 75 -9.16 -0.85 -2.95
CA PHE A 75 -8.41 0.42 -2.91
C PHE A 75 -6.96 0.16 -2.54
N LYS A 76 -6.74 -0.71 -1.54
CA LYS A 76 -5.43 -1.13 -1.07
C LYS A 76 -4.57 -1.75 -2.18
N PHE A 77 -5.17 -2.58 -3.03
CA PHE A 77 -4.48 -3.22 -4.15
C PHE A 77 -3.96 -2.19 -5.17
N ILE A 78 -4.83 -1.28 -5.62
CA ILE A 78 -4.44 -0.23 -6.58
C ILE A 78 -3.44 0.74 -5.95
N LEU A 79 -3.63 1.12 -4.69
CA LEU A 79 -2.68 1.96 -3.96
C LEU A 79 -1.30 1.31 -3.83
N TRP A 80 -1.24 0.01 -3.53
CA TRP A 80 0.02 -0.73 -3.45
C TRP A 80 0.76 -0.79 -4.79
N LEU A 81 0.04 -0.90 -5.91
CA LEU A 81 0.63 -0.77 -7.25
C LEU A 81 1.11 0.66 -7.52
N ALA A 82 0.33 1.67 -7.11
CA ALA A 82 0.69 3.08 -7.26
C ALA A 82 1.97 3.45 -6.48
N LEU A 83 2.09 3.00 -5.23
CA LEU A 83 3.28 3.19 -4.38
C LEU A 83 4.56 2.57 -4.98
N GLN A 84 4.42 1.56 -5.82
CA GLN A 84 5.52 0.96 -6.58
C GLN A 84 5.67 1.51 -8.01
N ARG A 85 4.87 2.51 -8.39
CA ARG A 85 4.80 3.07 -9.75
C ARG A 85 4.54 2.00 -10.82
N ARG A 86 3.70 1.00 -10.49
CA ARG A 86 3.37 -0.16 -11.34
C ARG A 86 1.99 -0.08 -12.01
N LEU A 87 1.29 1.05 -11.91
CA LEU A 87 0.07 1.29 -12.67
C LEU A 87 0.39 1.46 -14.17
N ALA A 88 -0.53 1.05 -15.04
CA ALA A 88 -0.38 1.09 -16.49
C ALA A 88 -0.68 2.50 -17.06
N THR A 89 0.08 3.49 -16.61
CA THR A 89 0.08 4.86 -17.13
C THR A 89 0.65 4.89 -18.56
N VAL A 90 0.37 5.94 -19.32
CA VAL A 90 0.77 5.97 -20.74
C VAL A 90 2.28 5.87 -20.90
N ASP A 91 3.05 6.61 -20.10
CA ASP A 91 4.53 6.53 -20.09
C ASP A 91 5.05 5.10 -19.89
N ARG A 92 4.35 4.28 -19.11
CA ARG A 92 4.72 2.88 -18.87
C ARG A 92 4.29 1.96 -20.01
N LEU A 93 3.12 2.21 -20.59
CA LEU A 93 2.61 1.45 -21.74
C LEU A 93 3.48 1.69 -22.99
N LEU A 94 3.95 2.92 -23.21
CA LEU A 94 4.88 3.24 -24.29
C LEU A 94 6.20 2.47 -24.15
N LYS A 95 6.72 2.31 -22.92
CA LYS A 95 7.91 1.48 -22.64
C LYS A 95 7.69 -0.01 -22.95
N PHE A 96 6.45 -0.47 -22.96
CA PHE A 96 6.08 -1.82 -23.40
C PHE A 96 5.78 -1.91 -24.89
N GLY A 97 5.99 -0.85 -25.67
CA GLY A 97 5.74 -0.81 -27.11
C GLY A 97 4.27 -0.64 -27.48
N VAL A 98 3.39 -0.36 -26.52
CA VAL A 98 1.96 -0.14 -26.78
C VAL A 98 1.75 1.29 -27.27
N GLN A 99 1.30 1.43 -28.52
CA GLN A 99 1.01 2.73 -29.14
C GLN A 99 -0.36 3.24 -28.72
N ILE A 100 -0.39 4.37 -28.03
CA ILE A 100 -1.60 5.02 -27.52
C ILE A 100 -1.44 6.54 -27.48
N ASP A 101 -2.57 7.25 -27.44
CA ASP A 101 -2.60 8.71 -27.23
C ASP A 101 -1.87 9.08 -25.93
N GLN A 102 -0.82 9.87 -26.09
CA GLN A 102 0.07 10.27 -24.99
C GLN A 102 -0.53 11.36 -24.11
N GLN A 103 -1.53 12.11 -24.59
CA GLN A 103 -2.12 13.21 -23.82
C GLN A 103 -2.89 12.68 -22.62
N CYS A 104 -2.73 13.29 -21.45
CA CYS A 104 -3.45 12.97 -20.22
C CYS A 104 -4.95 12.79 -20.45
N ALA A 105 -5.51 11.69 -19.95
CA ALA A 105 -6.93 11.37 -20.13
C ALA A 105 -7.86 12.48 -19.61
N PHE A 106 -7.44 13.22 -18.59
CA PHE A 106 -8.27 14.24 -17.93
C PHE A 106 -8.06 15.65 -18.46
N CYS A 107 -6.85 16.20 -18.38
CA CYS A 107 -6.64 17.59 -18.77
C CYS A 107 -6.44 17.77 -20.28
N LYS A 108 -5.95 16.76 -21.00
CA LYS A 108 -5.58 16.85 -22.42
C LYS A 108 -4.53 17.92 -22.76
N LEU A 109 -3.88 18.53 -21.76
CA LEU A 109 -2.90 19.61 -21.93
C LEU A 109 -1.43 19.17 -21.87
N ALA A 110 -1.15 17.97 -21.35
CA ALA A 110 0.20 17.46 -21.17
C ALA A 110 0.25 15.93 -21.36
N GLY A 111 1.44 15.37 -21.51
CA GLY A 111 1.64 13.92 -21.57
C GLY A 111 1.26 13.22 -20.26
N GLU A 112 0.66 12.03 -20.34
CA GLU A 112 0.26 11.27 -19.16
C GLU A 112 1.42 10.47 -18.58
N THR A 113 2.02 11.02 -17.54
CA THR A 113 2.93 10.30 -16.64
C THR A 113 2.22 9.94 -15.34
N PHE A 114 2.83 9.06 -14.53
CA PHE A 114 2.33 8.77 -13.18
C PHE A 114 2.23 10.04 -12.31
N ASP A 115 3.29 10.85 -12.26
CA ASP A 115 3.30 12.07 -11.45
C ASP A 115 2.27 13.07 -11.97
N HIS A 116 2.17 13.20 -13.31
CA HIS A 116 1.16 14.05 -13.91
C HIS A 116 -0.26 13.64 -13.55
N LEU A 117 -0.58 12.35 -13.69
CA LEU A 117 -1.92 11.82 -13.42
C LEU A 117 -2.37 12.10 -11.99
N PHE A 118 -1.51 11.91 -10.98
CA PHE A 118 -1.93 12.03 -9.58
C PHE A 118 -1.71 13.42 -8.97
N PHE A 119 -0.63 14.12 -9.32
CA PHE A 119 -0.18 15.31 -8.57
C PHE A 119 0.28 16.49 -9.42
N GLU A 120 0.26 16.44 -10.75
CA GLU A 120 0.54 17.63 -11.59
C GLU A 120 -0.66 18.11 -12.39
N CYS A 121 -1.53 17.20 -12.83
CA CYS A 121 -2.75 17.49 -13.57
C CYS A 121 -3.71 18.36 -12.73
N TYR A 122 -4.20 19.46 -13.32
CA TYR A 122 -5.06 20.40 -12.59
C TYR A 122 -6.35 19.75 -12.08
N VAL A 123 -6.91 18.78 -12.81
CA VAL A 123 -8.15 18.07 -12.44
C VAL A 123 -7.94 17.24 -11.17
N THR A 124 -6.86 16.46 -11.09
CA THR A 124 -6.60 15.60 -9.93
C THR A 124 -6.01 16.37 -8.75
N LYS A 125 -5.25 17.44 -9.02
CA LYS A 125 -4.91 18.44 -8.00
C LYS A 125 -6.14 19.05 -7.35
N GLU A 126 -7.15 19.41 -8.14
CA GLU A 126 -8.40 19.97 -7.61
C GLU A 126 -9.13 18.97 -6.70
N VAL A 127 -9.21 17.69 -7.12
CA VAL A 127 -9.75 16.60 -6.28
C VAL A 127 -9.01 16.54 -4.94
N TRP A 128 -7.67 16.46 -4.96
CA TRP A 128 -6.91 16.34 -3.72
C TRP A 128 -7.01 17.59 -2.84
N SER A 129 -6.99 18.78 -3.45
CA SER A 129 -7.13 20.06 -2.74
C SER A 129 -8.44 20.13 -1.96
N ARG A 130 -9.56 19.79 -2.61
CA ARG A 130 -10.89 19.81 -1.97
C ARG A 130 -11.00 18.78 -0.85
N LEU A 131 -10.46 17.57 -1.06
CA LEU A 131 -10.43 16.53 -0.03
C LEU A 131 -9.56 16.95 1.16
N LEU A 132 -8.41 17.59 0.93
CA LEU A 132 -7.55 18.11 2.00
C LEU A 132 -8.24 19.21 2.81
N ILE A 133 -8.89 20.17 2.14
CA ILE A 133 -9.67 21.22 2.81
C ILE A 133 -10.79 20.60 3.64
N TRP A 134 -11.52 19.65 3.08
CA TRP A 134 -12.57 18.93 3.81
C TRP A 134 -12.03 18.20 5.04
N LEU A 135 -10.86 17.57 4.92
CA LEU A 135 -10.15 16.91 6.04
C LEU A 135 -9.56 17.89 7.07
N GLY A 136 -9.68 19.20 6.87
CA GLY A 136 -9.13 20.24 7.76
C GLY A 136 -7.63 20.49 7.58
N HIS A 137 -7.07 20.14 6.42
CA HIS A 137 -5.64 20.30 6.12
C HIS A 137 -5.41 21.38 5.04
N CYS A 138 -5.17 22.61 5.49
CA CYS A 138 -4.78 23.71 4.60
C CYS A 138 -3.25 23.69 4.37
N ARG A 139 -2.80 22.97 3.35
CA ARG A 139 -1.39 22.88 2.97
C ARG A 139 -1.22 22.86 1.44
N PRO A 140 -0.08 23.35 0.91
CA PRO A 140 0.18 23.23 -0.52
C PRO A 140 0.33 21.75 -0.90
N ILE A 141 -0.31 21.36 -2.01
CA ILE A 141 -0.13 20.04 -2.61
C ILE A 141 1.32 19.91 -3.06
N GLN A 142 1.94 18.81 -2.68
CA GLN A 142 3.31 18.47 -3.05
C GLN A 142 3.33 17.36 -4.12
N ASP A 143 4.52 16.97 -4.55
CA ASP A 143 4.70 15.78 -5.40
C ASP A 143 4.28 14.48 -4.69
N TRP A 144 4.13 13.41 -5.48
CA TRP A 144 3.73 12.09 -4.99
C TRP A 144 4.54 11.61 -3.79
N GLN A 145 5.87 11.79 -3.83
CA GLN A 145 6.76 11.25 -2.81
C GLN A 145 6.54 11.96 -1.48
N ARG A 146 6.46 13.30 -1.49
CA ARG A 146 6.20 14.12 -0.30
C ARG A 146 4.81 13.87 0.28
N GLU A 147 3.79 13.68 -0.55
CA GLU A 147 2.44 13.33 -0.11
C GLU A 147 2.41 11.96 0.57
N VAL A 148 3.09 10.97 -0.01
CA VAL A 148 3.21 9.63 0.58
C VAL A 148 3.98 9.68 1.90
N GLU A 149 5.07 10.43 1.99
CA GLU A 149 5.84 10.59 3.23
C GLU A 149 5.02 11.24 4.33
N TRP A 150 4.30 12.31 4.01
CA TRP A 150 3.39 12.98 4.94
C TRP A 150 2.36 12.00 5.50
N ILE A 151 1.63 11.30 4.64
CA ILE A 151 0.58 10.36 5.10
C ILE A 151 1.21 9.18 5.85
N SER A 152 2.37 8.67 5.41
CA SER A 152 3.07 7.56 6.05
C SER A 152 3.47 7.87 7.49
N HIS A 153 3.91 9.11 7.74
CA HIS A 153 4.29 9.58 9.07
C HIS A 153 3.13 9.44 10.07
N TYR A 154 1.90 9.71 9.63
CA TYR A 154 0.74 9.69 10.52
C TYR A 154 -0.09 8.41 10.45
N ALA A 155 -0.01 7.64 9.35
CA ALA A 155 -0.76 6.39 9.18
C ALA A 155 -0.42 5.31 10.23
N THR A 156 0.71 5.45 10.93
CA THR A 156 1.11 4.57 12.04
C THR A 156 0.49 4.97 13.38
N ARG A 157 -0.12 6.14 13.48
CA ARG A 157 -0.75 6.64 14.70
C ARG A 157 -2.14 6.03 14.87
N LYS A 158 -2.48 5.64 16.10
CA LYS A 158 -3.83 5.15 16.46
C LYS A 158 -4.80 6.32 16.63
N SER A 159 -5.18 6.95 15.52
CA SER A 159 -6.07 8.11 15.52
C SER A 159 -7.11 7.97 14.40
N GLY A 160 -8.40 8.08 14.75
CA GLY A 160 -9.50 8.00 13.78
C GLY A 160 -9.36 9.01 12.65
N GLN A 161 -8.94 10.24 12.95
CA GLN A 161 -8.69 11.28 11.93
C GLN A 161 -7.64 10.82 10.90
N TRP A 162 -6.50 10.29 11.34
CA TRP A 162 -5.44 9.85 10.43
C TRP A 162 -5.78 8.56 9.71
N GLU A 163 -6.59 7.68 10.31
CA GLU A 163 -7.18 6.54 9.61
C GLU A 163 -8.10 7.01 8.47
N ILE A 164 -8.93 8.02 8.71
CA ILE A 164 -9.79 8.65 7.68
C ILE A 164 -8.94 9.26 6.57
N VAL A 165 -7.93 10.09 6.89
CA VAL A 165 -7.02 10.69 5.90
C VAL A 165 -6.37 9.61 5.02
N THR A 166 -5.88 8.53 5.64
CA THR A 166 -5.27 7.40 4.93
C THR A 166 -6.28 6.71 4.00
N CYS A 167 -7.52 6.54 4.46
CA CYS A 167 -8.59 5.93 3.66
C CYS A 167 -9.00 6.81 2.48
N VAL A 168 -9.14 8.11 2.69
CA VAL A 168 -9.44 9.11 1.64
C VAL A 168 -8.36 9.11 0.58
N PHE A 169 -7.09 9.12 0.97
CA PHE A 169 -5.97 9.05 0.03
C PHE A 169 -5.99 7.77 -0.82
N GLY A 170 -6.14 6.61 -0.17
CA GLY A 170 -6.20 5.33 -0.87
C GLY A 170 -7.40 5.23 -1.82
N MET A 171 -8.55 5.77 -1.41
CA MET A 171 -9.75 5.81 -2.24
C MET A 171 -9.60 6.79 -3.41
N MET A 172 -9.00 7.97 -3.19
CA MET A 172 -8.70 8.94 -4.24
C MET A 172 -7.80 8.34 -5.32
N VAL A 173 -6.71 7.67 -4.95
CA VAL A 173 -5.81 7.01 -5.91
C VAL A 173 -6.58 5.98 -6.74
N TYR A 174 -7.46 5.21 -6.09
CA TYR A 174 -8.30 4.24 -6.78
C TYR A 174 -9.32 4.87 -7.72
N THR A 175 -10.07 5.90 -7.28
CA THR A 175 -11.12 6.53 -8.10
C THR A 175 -10.52 7.27 -9.28
N ILE A 176 -9.40 7.98 -9.10
CA ILE A 176 -8.61 8.58 -10.18
C ILE A 176 -8.21 7.52 -11.21
N TRP A 177 -7.62 6.41 -10.74
CA TRP A 177 -7.20 5.33 -11.64
C TRP A 177 -8.36 4.70 -12.41
N ARG A 178 -9.46 4.41 -11.72
CA ARG A 178 -10.69 3.86 -12.30
C ARG A 178 -11.27 4.79 -13.35
N ASP A 179 -11.44 6.07 -13.03
CA ASP A 179 -12.10 7.03 -13.90
C ASP A 179 -11.21 7.39 -15.09
N ARG A 180 -9.89 7.45 -14.90
CA ARG A 180 -8.93 7.55 -16.01
C ARG A 180 -9.14 6.42 -17.01
N ASN A 181 -9.26 5.17 -16.53
CA ASN A 181 -9.47 4.02 -17.42
C ASN A 181 -10.83 4.08 -18.12
N LYS A 182 -11.90 4.52 -17.44
CA LYS A 182 -13.20 4.73 -18.07
C LYS A 182 -13.13 5.78 -19.19
N VAL A 183 -12.50 6.93 -18.93
CA VAL A 183 -12.33 7.98 -19.94
C VAL A 183 -11.57 7.45 -21.16
N ARG A 184 -10.50 6.68 -20.94
CA ARG A 184 -9.68 6.12 -22.01
C ARG A 184 -10.38 5.08 -22.87
N PHE A 185 -11.09 4.14 -22.25
CA PHE A 185 -11.56 2.93 -22.94
C PHE A 185 -13.07 2.91 -23.20
N GLN A 186 -13.83 3.80 -22.55
CA GLN A 186 -15.30 3.80 -22.59
C GLN A 186 -15.89 5.17 -22.97
N GLY A 187 -15.06 6.16 -23.32
CA GLY A 187 -15.53 7.46 -23.84
C GLY A 187 -16.23 8.35 -22.81
N GLY A 188 -15.87 8.26 -21.53
CA GLY A 188 -16.46 9.06 -20.45
C GLY A 188 -15.85 10.45 -20.24
N ALA A 189 -16.44 11.21 -19.32
CA ALA A 189 -15.91 12.47 -18.82
C ALA A 189 -15.58 12.37 -17.32
N VAL A 190 -14.57 13.13 -16.88
CA VAL A 190 -14.20 13.25 -15.47
C VAL A 190 -14.99 14.37 -14.81
N ASN A 191 -15.51 14.13 -13.60
CA ASN A 191 -16.23 15.13 -12.84
C ASN A 191 -15.68 15.18 -11.41
N VAL A 192 -15.00 16.27 -11.07
CA VAL A 192 -14.36 16.48 -9.76
C VAL A 192 -15.39 16.40 -8.62
N ASN A 193 -16.57 17.03 -8.78
CA ASN A 193 -17.64 16.98 -7.79
C ASN A 193 -18.11 15.54 -7.53
N SER A 194 -18.26 14.75 -8.58
CA SER A 194 -18.68 13.36 -8.46
C SER A 194 -17.64 12.51 -7.72
N ILE A 195 -16.36 12.70 -8.01
CA ILE A 195 -15.26 11.98 -7.34
C ILE A 195 -15.21 12.33 -5.86
N CYS A 196 -15.20 13.62 -5.52
CA CYS A 196 -15.14 14.08 -4.14
C CYS A 196 -16.38 13.60 -3.35
N ARG A 197 -17.58 13.70 -3.94
CA ARG A 197 -18.83 13.22 -3.34
C ARG A 197 -18.81 11.71 -3.10
N GLU A 198 -18.36 10.90 -4.07
CA GLU A 198 -18.25 9.44 -3.90
C GLU A 198 -17.35 9.07 -2.73
N ILE A 199 -16.19 9.73 -2.63
CA ILE A 199 -15.22 9.48 -1.55
C ILE A 199 -15.82 9.86 -0.19
N THR A 200 -16.40 11.05 -0.08
CA THR A 200 -17.03 11.54 1.16
C THR A 200 -18.16 10.63 1.62
N ILE A 201 -19.08 10.23 0.72
CA ILE A 201 -20.17 9.31 1.06
C ILE A 201 -19.60 7.98 1.55
N HIS A 202 -18.63 7.41 0.84
CA HIS A 202 -18.08 6.11 1.22
C HIS A 202 -17.41 6.14 2.61
N ILE A 203 -16.67 7.21 2.91
CA ILE A 203 -16.04 7.42 4.22
C ILE A 203 -17.09 7.56 5.31
N HIS A 204 -18.15 8.34 5.08
CA HIS A 204 -19.23 8.49 6.06
C HIS A 204 -19.98 7.18 6.28
N THR A 205 -20.41 6.49 5.22
CA THR A 205 -21.14 5.22 5.32
C THR A 205 -20.33 4.16 6.07
N ARG A 206 -19.06 3.95 5.70
CA ARG A 206 -18.17 3.01 6.40
C ARG A 206 -17.84 3.46 7.82
N GLY A 207 -17.67 4.76 7.99
CA GLY A 207 -17.30 5.37 9.25
C GLY A 207 -18.37 5.23 10.33
N GLN A 208 -19.65 5.09 9.95
CA GLN A 208 -20.73 4.85 10.90
C GLN A 208 -20.52 3.58 11.74
N GLU A 209 -19.90 2.56 11.15
CA GLU A 209 -19.60 1.28 11.82
C GLU A 209 -18.37 1.37 12.75
N ILE A 210 -17.67 2.51 12.79
CA ILE A 210 -16.39 2.68 13.49
C ILE A 210 -16.54 3.73 14.61
N GLN A 211 -16.75 3.26 15.84
CA GLN A 211 -17.08 4.12 16.98
C GLN A 211 -16.09 5.28 17.21
N HIS A 212 -14.78 5.04 17.11
CA HIS A 212 -13.77 6.08 17.34
C HIS A 212 -13.60 7.06 16.16
N TRP A 213 -14.29 6.84 15.03
CA TRP A 213 -14.34 7.81 13.93
C TRP A 213 -15.43 8.86 14.12
N GLN A 214 -16.45 8.58 14.95
CA GLN A 214 -17.65 9.42 15.06
C GLN A 214 -17.34 10.88 15.42
N GLY A 215 -16.40 11.12 16.32
CA GLY A 215 -15.97 12.46 16.68
C GLY A 215 -15.26 13.23 15.55
N ALA A 216 -14.56 12.51 14.66
CA ALA A 216 -13.97 13.13 13.47
C ALA A 216 -15.01 13.34 12.37
N LEU A 217 -15.90 12.37 12.15
CA LEU A 217 -16.95 12.44 11.13
C LEU A 217 -17.98 13.55 11.40
N SER A 218 -18.28 13.84 12.67
CA SER A 218 -19.18 14.93 13.03
C SER A 218 -18.66 16.30 12.57
N ILE A 219 -17.33 16.48 12.56
CA ILE A 219 -16.66 17.68 12.04
C ILE A 219 -16.71 17.69 10.50
N LEU A 220 -16.61 16.51 9.88
CA LEU A 220 -16.58 16.32 8.42
C LEU A 220 -17.99 16.27 7.78
N ASN A 221 -19.01 16.94 8.35
CA ASN A 221 -20.42 16.76 7.92
C ASN A 221 -20.83 17.43 6.60
N ARG A 222 -19.91 18.11 5.91
CA ARG A 222 -20.18 18.87 4.68
C ARG A 222 -19.52 18.20 3.48
N TYR A 223 -20.06 18.44 2.29
CA TYR A 223 -19.41 17.98 1.07
C TYR A 223 -18.22 18.90 0.70
N PRO A 224 -17.06 18.32 0.32
CA PRO A 224 -15.98 19.04 -0.35
C PRO A 224 -16.38 19.63 -1.70
#